data_AF-A0A6I0S7S3-F1
#
_entry.id   AF-A0A6I0S7S3-F1
#
_cell.length_a   1.000
_cell.length_b   1.000
_cell.length_c   1.000
_cell.angle_alpha   90.00
_cell.angle_beta   90.00
_cell.angle_gamma   90.00
#
_symmetry.space_group_name_H-M   'P 1'
#
loop_
_entity.id
_entity.type
_entity.pdbx_description
1 polymer ?
#
loop_
_entity_poly.entity_id
_entity_poly.type
_entity_poly.pdbx_seq_one_letter_code
_entity_poly.pdbx_strand_id
1 'polypeptide(L)' 'SALSDSFQDNLLAAPVYTRPADYKGWKVPDILLSGHEAKIKEWELQQSLERTRKLRPDLLGE' A
#
# COMPACT_ATOMS: atom_id res chain seq x y z
N SER A 1 -7.23 -2.09 -9.82
CA SER A 1 -7.52 -2.92 -11.03
C SER A 1 -7.13 -4.35 -10.72
N ALA A 2 -7.44 -5.33 -11.57
CA ALA A 2 -6.95 -6.71 -11.35
C ALA A 2 -5.41 -6.78 -11.23
N LEU A 3 -4.71 -5.88 -11.93
CA LEU A 3 -3.24 -5.75 -11.88
C LEU A 3 -2.69 -5.23 -10.54
N SER A 4 -3.51 -4.59 -9.72
CA SER A 4 -3.10 -4.05 -8.41
C SER A 4 -3.74 -4.81 -7.25
N ASP A 5 -4.33 -5.98 -7.54
CA ASP A 5 -4.98 -6.80 -6.53
C ASP A 5 -3.94 -7.61 -5.74
N SER A 6 -4.35 -8.12 -4.58
CA SER A 6 -3.47 -8.99 -3.80
C SER A 6 -3.13 -10.26 -4.59
N PHE A 7 -1.96 -10.82 -4.34
CA PHE A 7 -1.46 -12.08 -4.90
C PHE A 7 -1.09 -12.07 -6.39
N GLN A 8 -1.23 -10.95 -7.13
CA GLN A 8 -0.71 -10.86 -8.49
C GLN A 8 0.82 -11.04 -8.56
N ASP A 9 1.54 -10.39 -7.64
CA ASP A 9 3.00 -10.42 -7.56
C ASP A 9 3.52 -11.14 -6.30
N ASN A 10 2.75 -12.09 -5.76
CA ASN A 10 2.97 -12.68 -4.43
C ASN A 10 3.02 -11.64 -3.29
N LEU A 11 2.43 -10.47 -3.51
CA LEU A 11 2.32 -9.41 -2.50
C LEU A 11 0.86 -9.12 -2.15
N LEU A 12 0.63 -8.71 -0.92
CA LEU A 12 -0.65 -8.14 -0.49
C LEU A 12 -0.78 -6.72 -1.01
N ALA A 13 -1.99 -6.31 -1.41
CA ALA A 13 -2.24 -4.96 -1.89
C ALA A 13 -1.88 -3.89 -0.84
N ALA A 14 -1.42 -2.73 -1.34
CA ALA A 14 -1.15 -1.55 -0.53
C ALA A 14 -2.42 -1.04 0.19
N PRO A 15 -2.28 -0.37 1.34
CA PRO A 15 -3.42 0.22 2.05
C PRO A 15 -4.07 1.32 1.22
N VAL A 16 -5.41 1.32 1.18
CA VAL A 16 -6.21 2.29 0.41
C VAL A 16 -6.78 3.36 1.34
N TYR A 17 -6.66 4.61 0.91
CA TYR A 17 -7.19 5.77 1.61
C TYR A 17 -8.24 6.47 0.74
N THR A 18 -9.21 7.10 1.40
CA THR A 18 -10.23 7.91 0.75
C THR A 18 -10.60 9.07 1.67
N ARG A 19 -11.47 9.96 1.19
CA ARG A 19 -11.97 11.09 1.98
C ARG A 19 -12.77 10.60 3.21
N PRO A 20 -12.71 11.32 4.34
CA PRO A 20 -11.99 12.56 4.61
C PRO A 20 -10.48 12.37 4.90
N ALA A 21 -9.69 13.45 4.83
CA ALA A 21 -8.24 13.41 5.05
C ALA A 21 -7.81 13.05 6.48
N ASP A 22 -8.67 13.29 7.46
CA ASP A 22 -8.53 12.85 8.85
C ASP A 22 -9.84 12.17 9.26
N TYR A 23 -9.75 10.91 9.67
CA TYR A 23 -10.88 10.15 10.19
C TYR A 23 -10.53 9.57 11.56
N LYS A 24 -11.17 10.08 12.62
CA LYS A 24 -10.94 9.65 14.02
C LYS A 24 -9.46 9.74 14.45
N GLY A 25 -8.72 10.72 13.94
CA GLY A 25 -7.28 10.89 14.18
C GLY A 25 -6.39 10.05 13.27
N TRP A 26 -6.95 9.24 12.36
CA TRP A 26 -6.20 8.56 11.31
C TRP A 26 -6.06 9.49 10.11
N LYS A 27 -4.84 9.98 9.92
CA LYS A 27 -4.51 10.88 8.83
C LYS A 27 -4.08 10.11 7.59
N VAL A 28 -4.52 10.58 6.44
CA VAL A 28 -3.97 10.13 5.15
C VAL A 28 -2.49 10.54 5.10
N PRO A 29 -1.58 9.63 4.74
CA PRO A 29 -0.17 9.95 4.57
C PRO A 29 0.05 11.12 3.62
N ASP A 30 0.90 12.08 4.01
CA ASP A 30 1.16 13.31 3.22
C ASP A 30 1.66 13.00 1.80
N ILE A 31 2.36 11.87 1.62
CA ILE A 31 2.82 11.42 0.29
C ILE A 31 1.66 11.16 -0.69
N LEU A 32 0.52 10.66 -0.20
CA LEU A 32 -0.67 10.43 -1.01
C LEU A 32 -1.41 11.72 -1.34
N LEU A 33 -1.16 12.79 -0.58
CA LEU A 33 -1.71 14.13 -0.83
C LEU A 33 -0.78 15.00 -1.72
N SER A 34 0.43 14.52 -1.99
CA SER A 34 1.48 15.32 -2.65
C SER A 34 1.33 15.48 -4.16
N GLY A 35 0.53 14.62 -4.82
CA GLY A 35 0.42 14.57 -6.27
C GLY A 35 1.65 14.04 -7.00
N HIS A 36 2.68 13.57 -6.28
CA HIS A 36 3.90 13.01 -6.88
C HIS A 36 3.74 11.52 -7.19
N GLU A 37 3.23 11.20 -8.39
CA GLU A 37 2.92 9.82 -8.81
C GLU A 37 4.06 8.82 -8.59
N ALA A 38 5.30 9.18 -8.96
CA ALA A 38 6.45 8.28 -8.80
C ALA A 38 6.71 7.91 -7.33
N LYS A 39 6.62 8.89 -6.43
CA LYS A 39 6.81 8.66 -4.98
C LYS A 39 5.64 7.90 -4.36
N ILE A 40 4.43 8.11 -4.88
CA ILE A 40 3.23 7.36 -4.47
C ILE A 40 3.40 5.88 -4.81
N LYS A 41 3.81 5.56 -6.04
CA LYS A 41 4.05 4.17 -6.46
C LYS A 41 5.14 3.49 -5.65
N GLU A 42 6.23 4.20 -5.37
CA GLU A 42 7.30 3.70 -4.51
C GLU A 42 6.77 3.41 -3.09
N TRP A 43 6.00 4.34 -2.52
CA TRP A 43 5.39 4.17 -1.22
C TRP A 43 4.41 2.99 -1.17
N GLU A 44 3.55 2.85 -2.17
CA GLU A 44 2.59 1.74 -2.27
C GLU A 44 3.31 0.38 -2.32
N LEU A 45 4.39 0.27 -3.09
CA LEU A 45 5.21 -0.94 -3.16
C LEU A 45 5.85 -1.26 -1.81
N GLN A 46 6.43 -0.26 -1.12
CA GLN A 46 7.02 -0.47 0.20
C GLN A 46 5.97 -0.93 1.22
N GLN A 47 4.79 -0.30 1.24
CA GLN A 47 3.70 -0.70 2.14
C GLN A 47 3.16 -2.10 1.84
N SER A 48 3.07 -2.46 0.55
CA SER A 48 2.70 -3.81 0.11
C SER A 48 3.71 -4.86 0.60
N LEU A 49 5.02 -4.60 0.45
CA LEU A 49 6.09 -5.47 0.95
C LEU A 49 6.06 -5.60 2.47
N GLU A 50 5.96 -4.49 3.20
CA GLU A 50 5.88 -4.49 4.67
C GLU A 50 4.67 -5.27 5.19
N ARG A 51 3.50 -5.04 4.58
CA ARG A 51 2.26 -5.72 4.92
C ARG A 51 2.37 -7.22 4.65
N THR A 52 2.97 -7.60 3.53
CA THR A 52 3.21 -9.01 3.17
C THR A 52 4.16 -9.65 4.18
N ARG A 53 5.32 -9.05 4.47
CA ARG A 53 6.28 -9.54 5.49
C ARG A 53 5.62 -9.76 6.85
N LYS A 54 4.72 -8.87 7.25
CA LYS A 54 4.06 -8.92 8.56
C LYS A 54 2.94 -9.94 8.65
N LEU A 55 2.11 -10.06 7.60
CA LEU A 55 0.87 -10.85 7.65
C LEU A 55 0.99 -12.20 6.95
N ARG A 56 1.79 -12.26 5.88
CA ARG A 56 1.98 -13.43 5.00
C ARG A 56 3.44 -13.55 4.56
N PRO A 57 4.38 -13.74 5.50
CA PRO A 57 5.79 -13.91 5.16
C PRO A 57 6.04 -15.12 4.25
N ASP A 58 5.13 -16.10 4.25
CA ASP A 58 5.13 -17.27 3.38
C ASP A 58 5.05 -16.94 1.88
N LEU A 59 4.51 -15.77 1.50
CA LEU A 59 4.45 -15.37 0.09
C LEU A 59 5.78 -14.83 -0.44
N LEU A 60 6.75 -14.52 0.43
CA LEU A 60 8.03 -13.91 0.05
C LEU A 60 9.17 -14.93 -0.14
N GLY A 61 8.88 -16.22 0.02
CA GLY A 61 9.87 -17.27 -0.12
C GLY A 61 9.27 -18.54 -0.72
N GLU A 62 9.59 -18.76 -1.99
CA GLU A 62 10.22 -20.01 -2.41
C GLU A 62 11.72 -19.76 -2.55
#